data_AF-E2AWE5-F1
#
_entry.id   AF-E2AWE5-F1
#
_cell.length_a   1.000
_cell.length_b   1.000
_cell.length_c   1.000
_cell.angle_alpha   90.00
_cell.angle_beta   90.00
_cell.angle_gamma   90.00
#
_symmetry.space_group_name_H-M   'P 1'
#
loop_
_entity.id
_entity.type
_entity.pdbx_description
1 polymer ?
#
loop_
_entity_poly.entity_id
_entity_poly.type
_entity_poly.pdbx_seq_one_letter_code
_entity_poly.pdbx_strand_id
1 'polypeptide(L)' 'HLDTAGEKTEQPECDQTAELRCRSGECVPLESRCDGVLQCNDGSDEDNC' A
#
# COMPACT_ATOMS: atom_id res chain seq x y z
N HIS A 1 -7.78 -9.70 -30.81
CA HIS A 1 -8.54 -9.50 -29.58
C HIS A 1 -7.69 -8.56 -28.74
N LEU A 2 -7.91 -7.25 -28.92
CA LEU A 2 -7.42 -6.26 -27.97
C LEU A 2 -8.35 -6.35 -26.75
N ASP A 3 -7.84 -5.96 -25.59
CA ASP A 3 -8.52 -5.89 -24.28
C ASP A 3 -8.53 -7.17 -23.44
N THR A 4 -7.38 -7.54 -22.87
CA THR A 4 -7.37 -7.85 -21.43
C THR A 4 -6.02 -7.42 -20.88
N ALA A 5 -5.99 -6.21 -20.29
CA ALA A 5 -4.92 -5.82 -19.39
C ALA A 5 -4.78 -6.92 -18.33
N GLY A 6 -3.53 -7.35 -18.12
CA GLY A 6 -3.17 -8.59 -17.45
C GLY A 6 -4.02 -8.91 -16.22
N GLU A 7 -4.47 -10.16 -16.19
CA GLU A 7 -5.07 -10.82 -15.05
C GLU A 7 -4.30 -10.49 -13.76
N LYS A 8 -4.82 -9.54 -12.99
CA LYS A 8 -4.42 -9.28 -11.61
C LYS A 8 -4.88 -10.48 -10.80
N THR A 9 -4.04 -11.51 -10.74
CA THR A 9 -4.25 -12.68 -9.91
C THR A 9 -4.33 -12.24 -8.44
N GLU A 10 -5.55 -12.12 -7.94
CA GLU A 10 -6.04 -12.62 -6.64
C GLU A 10 -4.98 -12.85 -5.53
N GLN A 11 -4.22 -11.81 -5.14
CA GLN A 11 -3.43 -11.84 -3.91
C GLN A 11 -4.02 -10.84 -2.90
N PRO A 12 -4.20 -11.24 -1.62
CA PRO A 12 -4.53 -10.34 -0.53
C PRO A 12 -3.26 -9.57 -0.10
N GLU A 13 -2.60 -8.95 -1.08
CA GLU A 13 -1.45 -8.07 -0.90
C GLU A 13 -1.92 -6.67 -1.29
N CYS A 14 -1.48 -5.66 -0.53
CA CYS A 14 -1.85 -4.25 -0.73
C CYS A 14 -1.70 -3.87 -2.21
N ASP A 15 -2.59 -3.04 -2.73
CA ASP A 15 -2.49 -2.55 -4.09
C ASP A 15 -1.22 -1.72 -4.25
N GLN A 16 -0.15 -2.31 -4.79
CA GLN A 16 1.17 -1.67 -4.84
C GLN A 16 1.20 -0.37 -5.66
N THR A 17 0.12 -0.05 -6.39
CA THR A 17 -0.01 1.20 -7.16
C THR A 17 -0.71 2.31 -6.39
N ALA A 18 -1.49 1.97 -5.36
CA ALA A 18 -2.30 2.91 -4.58
C ALA A 18 -2.11 2.81 -3.06
N GLU A 19 -1.49 1.75 -2.57
CA GLU A 19 -1.36 1.40 -1.15
C GLU A 19 0.08 0.95 -0.83
N LEU A 20 0.57 1.32 0.34
CA LEU A 20 1.77 0.72 0.93
C LEU A 20 1.39 -0.28 2.01
N ARG A 21 2.23 -1.30 2.16
CA ARG A 21 2.11 -2.29 3.23
C ARG A 21 2.93 -1.85 4.44
N CYS A 22 2.23 -1.59 5.53
CA CYS A 22 2.81 -1.34 6.84
C CYS A 22 3.61 -2.56 7.32
N ARG A 23 4.55 -2.33 8.25
CA ARG A 23 5.26 -3.41 8.95
C ARG A 23 4.30 -4.25 9.81
N SER A 24 3.22 -3.65 10.31
CA SER A 24 2.10 -4.34 10.97
C SER A 24 1.36 -5.31 10.03
N GLY A 25 1.54 -5.17 8.71
CA GLY A 25 0.87 -5.95 7.67
C GLY A 25 -0.38 -5.29 7.09
N GLU A 26 -0.78 -4.14 7.62
CA GLU A 26 -1.91 -3.34 7.14
C GLU A 26 -1.59 -2.66 5.81
N CYS A 27 -2.63 -2.33 5.04
CA CYS A 27 -2.52 -1.56 3.82
C CYS A 27 -3.05 -0.16 4.08
N VAL A 28 -2.23 0.85 3.81
CA VAL A 28 -2.59 2.26 3.92
C VAL A 28 -2.32 2.96 2.60
N PRO A 29 -2.98 4.09 2.30
CA PRO A 29 -2.80 4.80 1.04
C PRO A 29 -1.34 5.18 0.79
N LEU A 30 -0.85 5.03 -0.44
CA LEU A 30 0.55 5.35 -0.80
C LEU A 30 0.92 6.80 -0.46
N GLU A 31 -0.06 7.70 -0.56
CA GLU A 31 0.03 9.12 -0.19
C GLU A 31 0.28 9.35 1.30
N SER A 32 -0.03 8.37 2.15
CA SER A 32 0.19 8.46 3.59
C SER A 32 1.63 8.21 4.01
N ARG A 33 2.53 7.86 3.08
CA ARG A 33 3.94 7.71 3.40
C ARG A 33 4.57 9.08 3.69
N CYS A 34 5.04 9.27 4.91
CA CYS A 34 5.64 10.52 5.39
C CYS A 34 4.76 11.76 5.23
N ASP A 35 3.46 11.60 5.42
CA ASP A 35 2.52 12.73 5.40
C ASP A 35 2.50 13.48 6.75
N GLY A 36 3.19 12.95 7.77
CA GLY A 36 3.18 13.47 9.13
C GLY A 36 1.99 12.96 9.95
N VAL A 37 1.26 11.96 9.44
CA VAL A 37 0.08 11.38 10.07
C VAL A 37 0.25 9.87 10.14
N LEU A 38 0.30 9.34 11.35
CA LEU A 38 0.35 7.88 11.59
C LEU A 38 -0.92 7.20 11.08
N GLN A 39 -0.83 6.52 9.94
CA GLN A 39 -1.87 5.64 9.40
C GLN A 39 -1.59 4.18 9.74
N CYS A 40 -0.33 3.74 9.72
CA CYS A 40 0.00 2.38 10.18
C CYS A 40 -0.15 2.29 11.69
N ASN A 41 -0.68 1.18 12.21
CA ASN A 41 -0.73 0.95 13.66
C ASN A 41 0.67 0.92 14.31
N ASP A 42 1.68 0.48 13.56
CA ASP A 42 3.10 0.50 13.98
C ASP A 42 3.80 1.83 13.65
N GLY A 43 3.13 2.75 12.96
CA GLY A 43 3.70 4.01 12.49
C GLY A 43 4.77 3.88 11.40
N SER A 44 4.87 2.71 10.77
CA SER A 44 5.88 2.42 9.76
C SER A 44 5.74 3.24 8.47
N ASP A 45 4.59 3.86 8.23
CA ASP A 45 4.37 4.83 7.15
C ASP A 45 5.12 6.15 7.38
N GLU A 46 5.43 6.48 8.64
CA GLU A 46 6.16 7.67 9.06
C GLU A 46 7.61 7.37 9.50
N ASP A 47 8.03 6.10 9.40
CA ASP A 47 9.38 5.65 9.76
C ASP A 47 10.34 5.80 8.57
N ASN A 48 11.52 6.40 8.80
CA ASN A 48 12.58 6.60 7.80
C ASN A 48 12.14 7.40 6.55
N CYS A 49 11.61 8.61 6.78
CA CYS A 49 11.82 9.73 5.87
C CYS A 49 13.15 10.46 6.19
#